data_AF-A0A4Q2XIG6-F1
#
_entry.id   AF-A0A4Q2XIG6-F1
#
_cell.length_a   1.000
_cell.length_b   1.000
_cell.length_c   1.000
_cell.angle_alpha   90.00
_cell.angle_beta   90.00
_cell.angle_gamma   90.00
#
_symmetry.space_group_name_H-M   'P 1'
#
loop_
_entity.id
_entity.type
_entity.pdbx_description
1 polymer ?
#
loop_
_entity_poly.entity_id
_entity_poly.type
_entity_poly.pdbx_seq_one_letter_code
_entity_poly.pdbx_strand_id
1 'polypeptide(L)'
;MTPIAFEALPLAAPLHRVLRELNYTTPSPIQAQAIPLLLEGRDLLGCAQTGTGKTASFALPILNALHNNPRQLKPKTCRTLVLAPTRELAGQVGKSFTTYGAHVRFRQTLIYGGVGQNPQVSAMRSGVDILVATPGRLLDLIDQRAIDLSGVEFFVLDEVDRMLDMGFLRDVKRVVSLLPAKRQSLFFSATLAPNIVDLAHTILRDPATVTITPEVTTAERIEQQMCFVDKENKRPLLEKLLAEQEKAASDKLTIIFSRTKHGANKLAKMLCAAGYPADAIHGNKSQAQREKALDRFKKGLCPTLVATDVAARGVDVKGVGLVVNYDLPNEPEAYVHRIGRTARAGAAGRAVSFCSEDEREFLREIEKVIKMSVPRWDDHEWHDEALAERHLRVRTGGGFTQGGGNRGGRQGGGGGGNRQGGGNRQGGGNRQGGGSRQGGDNRQSNGGGNNNRRSGGGDGNHQNSSGPQPARDITTGIVRAADVRESGSGSGESRYSDSSAPRNYARSSRRRNPSR
;
A
#
# COMPACT_ATOMS: atom_id res chain seq x y z
N MET A 1 -7.84 3.96 30.75
CA MET A 1 -7.42 2.54 30.77
C MET A 1 -5.95 2.50 31.15
N THR A 2 -5.58 1.77 32.20
CA THR A 2 -4.19 1.59 32.62
C THR A 2 -3.41 0.94 31.47
N PRO A 3 -2.21 1.42 31.09
CA PRO A 3 -1.44 0.81 30.01
C PRO A 3 -1.07 -0.63 30.39
N ILE A 4 -1.52 -1.60 29.61
CA ILE A 4 -1.10 -3.00 29.75
C ILE A 4 0.33 -3.10 29.21
N ALA A 5 1.29 -3.51 30.02
CA ALA A 5 2.66 -3.76 29.57
C ALA A 5 2.71 -5.03 28.69
N PHE A 6 3.67 -5.12 27.76
CA PHE A 6 3.82 -6.32 26.93
C PHE A 6 4.03 -7.59 27.77
N GLU A 7 4.68 -7.46 28.93
CA GLU A 7 4.92 -8.52 29.91
C GLU A 7 3.64 -9.10 30.51
N ALA A 8 2.53 -8.35 30.51
CA ALA A 8 1.25 -8.82 31.03
C ALA A 8 0.45 -9.63 30.02
N LEU A 9 0.86 -9.66 28.74
CA LEU A 9 0.19 -10.46 27.72
C LEU A 9 0.61 -11.93 27.83
N PRO A 10 -0.31 -12.90 27.69
CA PRO A 10 -0.02 -14.32 27.84
C PRO A 10 0.68 -14.89 26.58
N LEU A 11 1.90 -14.43 26.31
CA LEU A 11 2.74 -14.87 25.20
C LEU A 11 3.80 -15.87 25.68
N ALA A 12 4.27 -16.72 24.77
CA ALA A 12 5.34 -17.66 25.07
C ALA A 12 6.65 -16.94 25.44
N ALA A 13 7.43 -17.55 26.34
CA ALA A 13 8.70 -16.99 26.83
C ALA A 13 9.69 -16.55 25.72
N PRO A 14 9.82 -17.27 24.58
CA PRO A 14 10.67 -16.80 23.47
C PRO A 14 10.23 -15.47 22.87
N LEU A 15 8.92 -15.17 22.84
CA LEU A 15 8.40 -13.91 22.32
C LEU A 15 8.67 -12.76 23.29
N HIS A 16 8.46 -12.96 24.60
CA HIS A 16 8.85 -11.96 25.61
C HIS A 16 10.35 -11.66 25.60
N ARG A 17 11.19 -12.64 25.27
CA ARG A 17 12.62 -12.42 25.09
C ARG A 17 12.90 -11.47 23.92
N VAL A 18 12.31 -11.72 22.75
CA VAL A 18 12.48 -10.82 21.59
C VAL A 18 11.96 -9.42 21.90
N LEU A 19 10.79 -9.30 22.53
CA LEU A 19 10.21 -7.99 22.86
C LEU A 19 11.13 -7.16 23.77
N ARG A 20 11.78 -7.80 24.76
CA ARG A 20 12.80 -7.15 25.59
C ARG A 20 14.04 -6.75 24.80
N GLU A 21 14.55 -7.60 23.93
CA GLU A 21 15.70 -7.30 23.06
C GLU A 21 15.41 -6.12 22.10
N LEU A 22 14.15 -5.97 21.68
CA LEU A 22 13.68 -4.84 20.86
C LEU A 22 13.34 -3.59 21.69
N ASN A 23 13.43 -3.65 23.02
CA ASN A 23 13.00 -2.61 23.96
C ASN A 23 11.52 -2.21 23.80
N TYR A 24 10.66 -3.19 23.48
CA TYR A 24 9.21 -2.98 23.38
C TYR A 24 8.57 -3.20 24.75
N THR A 25 8.29 -2.11 25.46
CA THR A 25 7.70 -2.15 26.81
C THR A 25 6.18 -2.00 26.79
N THR A 26 5.69 -1.07 25.95
CA THR A 26 4.25 -0.72 25.91
C THR A 26 3.68 -1.03 24.52
N PRO A 27 2.60 -1.83 24.42
CA PRO A 27 1.90 -2.07 23.18
C PRO A 27 1.21 -0.79 22.70
N SER A 28 1.16 -0.60 21.39
CA SER A 28 0.35 0.46 20.78
C SER A 28 -1.15 0.21 21.03
N PRO A 29 -2.03 1.22 20.87
CA PRO A 29 -3.47 1.04 21.12
C PRO A 29 -4.10 -0.12 20.35
N ILE A 30 -3.72 -0.33 19.07
CA ILE A 30 -4.19 -1.46 18.28
C ILE A 30 -3.66 -2.79 18.83
N GLN A 31 -2.41 -2.85 19.29
CA GLN A 31 -1.81 -4.06 19.85
C GLN A 31 -2.45 -4.43 21.20
N ALA A 32 -2.66 -3.46 22.08
CA ALA A 32 -3.24 -3.66 23.40
C ALA A 32 -4.67 -4.22 23.33
N GLN A 33 -5.45 -3.80 22.33
CA GLN A 33 -6.82 -4.28 22.13
C GLN A 33 -6.87 -5.57 21.31
N ALA A 34 -6.09 -5.68 20.23
CA ALA A 34 -6.17 -6.81 19.30
C ALA A 34 -5.51 -8.08 19.83
N ILE A 35 -4.34 -7.99 20.48
CA ILE A 35 -3.56 -9.18 20.87
C ILE A 35 -4.36 -10.11 21.80
N PRO A 36 -5.02 -9.63 22.88
CA PRO A 36 -5.80 -10.51 23.76
C PRO A 36 -6.92 -11.24 23.01
N LEU A 37 -7.70 -10.54 22.18
CA LEU A 37 -8.80 -11.09 21.39
C LEU A 37 -8.31 -12.17 20.41
N LEU A 38 -7.14 -11.95 19.80
CA LEU A 38 -6.54 -12.91 18.87
C LEU A 38 -6.00 -14.15 19.58
N LEU A 39 -5.48 -14.01 20.81
CA LEU A 39 -5.05 -15.14 21.64
C LEU A 39 -6.23 -16.00 22.11
N GLU A 40 -7.42 -15.43 22.23
CA GLU A 40 -8.68 -16.16 22.47
C GLU A 40 -9.20 -16.91 21.23
N GLY A 41 -8.58 -16.72 20.06
CA GLY A 41 -8.97 -17.39 18.82
C GLY A 41 -10.11 -16.73 18.06
N ARG A 42 -10.47 -15.48 18.40
CA ARG A 42 -11.52 -14.73 17.69
C ARG A 42 -11.03 -14.19 16.35
N ASP A 43 -11.94 -14.12 15.38
CA ASP A 43 -11.74 -13.33 14.17
C ASP A 43 -11.66 -11.83 14.52
N LEU A 44 -10.96 -11.05 13.69
CA LEU A 44 -10.73 -9.63 13.96
C LEU A 44 -10.94 -8.77 12.72
N LEU A 45 -11.72 -7.70 12.88
CA LEU A 45 -11.75 -6.53 11.99
C LEU A 45 -11.01 -5.38 12.67
N GLY A 46 -9.76 -5.16 12.25
CA GLY A 46 -8.88 -4.11 12.75
C GLY A 46 -8.87 -2.89 11.82
N CYS A 47 -9.42 -1.77 12.27
CA CYS A 47 -9.31 -0.49 11.58
C CYS A 47 -8.23 0.37 12.24
N ALA A 48 -7.08 0.51 11.58
CA ALA A 48 -5.99 1.38 12.04
C ALA A 48 -5.07 1.80 10.87
N GLN A 49 -4.50 2.99 10.97
CA GLN A 49 -3.58 3.52 9.95
C GLN A 49 -2.23 2.76 9.93
N THR A 50 -1.50 2.86 8.81
CA THR A 50 -0.13 2.31 8.72
C THR A 50 0.79 2.98 9.76
N GLY A 51 1.76 2.23 10.29
CA GLY A 51 2.66 2.73 11.34
C GLY A 51 2.11 2.68 12.77
N THR A 52 0.85 2.25 12.96
CA THR A 52 0.27 2.04 14.30
C THR A 52 0.67 0.72 14.96
N GLY A 53 1.48 -0.10 14.29
CA GLY A 53 1.94 -1.39 14.82
C GLY A 53 1.05 -2.59 14.51
N LYS A 54 0.17 -2.49 13.49
CA LYS A 54 -0.70 -3.58 13.01
C LYS A 54 0.03 -4.91 12.80
N THR A 55 1.22 -4.88 12.21
CA THR A 55 1.97 -6.12 11.92
C THR A 55 2.29 -6.93 13.18
N ALA A 56 2.74 -6.28 14.25
CA ALA A 56 2.99 -6.98 15.52
C ALA A 56 1.68 -7.49 16.16
N SER A 57 0.57 -6.78 15.96
CA SER A 57 -0.73 -7.16 16.55
C SER A 57 -1.23 -8.52 16.08
N PHE A 58 -0.96 -8.91 14.83
CA PHE A 58 -1.26 -10.27 14.35
C PHE A 58 -0.07 -11.22 14.41
N ALA A 59 1.16 -10.74 14.20
CA ALA A 59 2.33 -11.62 14.13
C ALA A 59 2.62 -12.29 15.48
N LEU A 60 2.47 -11.58 16.60
CA LEU A 60 2.74 -12.12 17.94
C LEU A 60 1.77 -13.25 18.32
N PRO A 61 0.43 -13.10 18.22
CA PRO A 61 -0.50 -14.21 18.46
C PRO A 61 -0.27 -15.41 17.55
N ILE A 62 -0.01 -15.19 16.25
CA ILE A 62 0.25 -16.27 15.29
C ILE A 62 1.52 -17.04 15.68
N LEU A 63 2.62 -16.33 15.94
CA LEU A 63 3.87 -16.97 16.39
C LEU A 63 3.69 -17.72 17.71
N ASN A 64 2.89 -17.18 18.63
CA ASN A 64 2.55 -17.84 19.90
C ASN A 64 1.83 -19.17 19.65
N ALA A 65 0.83 -19.17 18.77
CA ALA A 65 0.08 -20.39 18.42
C ALA A 65 0.96 -21.43 17.70
N LEU A 66 1.83 -21.00 16.78
CA LEU A 66 2.77 -21.88 16.09
C LEU A 66 3.78 -22.50 17.07
N HIS A 67 4.28 -21.72 18.03
CA HIS A 67 5.21 -22.18 19.06
C HIS A 67 4.56 -23.22 19.99
N ASN A 68 3.33 -22.97 20.44
CA ASN A 68 2.62 -23.83 21.38
C ASN A 68 2.05 -25.10 20.72
N ASN A 69 1.98 -25.14 19.39
CA ASN A 69 1.44 -26.28 18.64
C ASN A 69 2.36 -26.61 17.44
N PRO A 70 3.57 -27.14 17.70
CA PRO A 70 4.49 -27.54 16.65
C PRO A 70 3.96 -28.78 15.93
N ARG A 71 4.00 -28.78 14.58
CA ARG A 71 3.51 -29.89 13.76
C ARG A 71 4.40 -30.11 12.54
N GLN A 72 4.34 -31.31 11.99
CA GLN A 72 4.97 -31.60 10.72
C GLN A 72 4.21 -30.92 9.59
N LEU A 73 4.93 -30.17 8.76
CA LEU A 73 4.36 -29.49 7.61
C LEU A 73 4.08 -30.47 6.47
N LYS A 74 2.94 -30.29 5.81
CA LYS A 74 2.61 -31.05 4.60
C LYS A 74 3.23 -30.36 3.38
N PRO A 75 3.75 -31.12 2.40
CA PRO A 75 4.26 -30.56 1.15
C PRO A 75 3.30 -29.55 0.52
N LYS A 76 3.83 -28.43 -0.01
CA LYS A 76 3.06 -27.39 -0.71
C LYS A 76 2.01 -26.64 0.12
N THR A 77 1.88 -26.93 1.41
CA THR A 77 0.90 -26.26 2.29
C THR A 77 1.51 -25.13 3.12
N CYS A 78 0.64 -24.29 3.68
CA CYS A 78 0.98 -23.33 4.72
C CYS A 78 -0.03 -23.35 5.86
N ARG A 79 0.40 -23.04 7.10
CA ARG A 79 -0.48 -22.91 8.28
C ARG A 79 -1.02 -21.48 8.44
N THR A 80 -0.22 -20.49 8.07
CA THR A 80 -0.60 -19.07 8.08
C THR A 80 -0.47 -18.52 6.67
N LEU A 81 -1.53 -17.90 6.16
CA LEU A 81 -1.50 -17.13 4.93
C LEU A 81 -1.71 -15.65 5.26
N VAL A 82 -0.76 -14.81 4.87
CA VAL A 82 -0.89 -13.35 4.91
C VAL A 82 -0.91 -12.80 3.49
N LEU A 83 -2.01 -12.17 3.10
CA LEU A 83 -2.08 -11.43 1.85
C LEU A 83 -1.68 -9.98 2.08
N ALA A 84 -0.80 -9.48 1.22
CA ALA A 84 -0.39 -8.08 1.16
C ALA A 84 -0.55 -7.53 -0.28
N PRO A 85 -0.99 -6.26 -0.46
CA PRO A 85 -1.24 -5.67 -1.78
C PRO A 85 0.01 -5.57 -2.66
N THR A 86 1.19 -5.41 -2.07
CA THR A 86 2.43 -5.32 -2.84
C THR A 86 3.55 -6.16 -2.27
N ARG A 87 4.54 -6.44 -3.10
CA ARG A 87 5.77 -7.11 -2.68
C ARG A 87 6.42 -6.37 -1.52
N GLU A 88 6.51 -5.06 -1.59
CA GLU A 88 7.23 -4.26 -0.60
C GLU A 88 6.60 -4.45 0.79
N LEU A 89 5.27 -4.47 0.85
CA LEU A 89 4.56 -4.78 2.10
C LEU A 89 4.73 -6.26 2.48
N ALA A 90 4.65 -7.20 1.54
CA ALA A 90 4.91 -8.62 1.81
C ALA A 90 6.31 -8.83 2.42
N GLY A 91 7.32 -8.12 1.90
CA GLY A 91 8.69 -8.10 2.42
C GLY A 91 8.78 -7.55 3.84
N GLN A 92 8.08 -6.45 4.12
CA GLN A 92 8.02 -5.84 5.45
C GLN A 92 7.35 -6.77 6.47
N VAL A 93 6.25 -7.41 6.09
CA VAL A 93 5.54 -8.39 6.92
C VAL A 93 6.43 -9.61 7.18
N GLY A 94 7.05 -10.19 6.15
CA GLY A 94 7.98 -11.32 6.29
C GLY A 94 9.19 -10.99 7.19
N LYS A 95 9.75 -9.78 7.06
CA LYS A 95 10.81 -9.30 7.97
C LYS A 95 10.31 -9.19 9.40
N SER A 96 9.09 -8.70 9.60
CA SER A 96 8.49 -8.59 10.92
C SER A 96 8.31 -9.96 11.59
N PHE A 97 7.85 -10.97 10.86
CA PHE A 97 7.82 -12.35 11.37
C PHE A 97 9.20 -12.86 11.75
N THR A 98 10.23 -12.64 10.92
CA THR A 98 11.63 -12.99 11.27
C THR A 98 12.07 -12.29 12.56
N THR A 99 11.78 -10.99 12.67
CA THR A 99 12.18 -10.18 13.83
C THR A 99 11.48 -10.67 15.09
N TYR A 100 10.15 -10.74 15.11
CA TYR A 100 9.38 -11.14 16.30
C TYR A 100 9.55 -12.62 16.66
N GLY A 101 9.80 -13.46 15.66
CA GLY A 101 9.99 -14.89 15.82
C GLY A 101 11.46 -15.32 15.97
N ALA A 102 12.39 -14.42 16.27
CA ALA A 102 13.83 -14.73 16.31
C ALA A 102 14.18 -15.94 17.23
N HIS A 103 13.39 -16.15 18.28
CA HIS A 103 13.55 -17.29 19.22
C HIS A 103 12.50 -18.39 19.03
N VAL A 104 11.71 -18.36 17.95
CA VAL A 104 10.68 -19.36 17.61
C VAL A 104 11.10 -20.14 16.38
N ARG A 105 10.96 -21.47 16.42
CA ARG A 105 11.25 -22.32 15.26
C ARG A 105 10.05 -22.36 14.31
N PHE A 106 10.15 -21.70 13.16
CA PHE A 106 9.17 -21.75 12.09
C PHE A 106 9.85 -21.64 10.72
N ARG A 107 9.16 -22.06 9.67
CA ARG A 107 9.55 -21.85 8.27
C ARG A 107 8.63 -20.83 7.64
N GLN A 108 9.20 -19.90 6.87
CA GLN A 108 8.41 -18.96 6.10
C GLN A 108 8.91 -18.81 4.66
N THR A 109 8.04 -18.32 3.79
CA THR A 109 8.42 -17.88 2.44
C THR A 109 7.56 -16.71 1.98
N LEU A 110 8.05 -16.02 0.95
CA LEU A 110 7.38 -14.89 0.33
C LEU A 110 7.07 -15.19 -1.13
N ILE A 111 5.84 -14.90 -1.56
CA ILE A 111 5.35 -15.23 -2.90
C ILE A 111 4.76 -14.00 -3.57
N TYR A 112 5.44 -13.51 -4.60
CA TYR A 112 5.04 -12.30 -5.30
C TYR A 112 5.54 -12.22 -6.73
N GLY A 113 4.86 -11.39 -7.53
CA GLY A 113 5.15 -11.17 -8.95
C GLY A 113 6.44 -10.41 -9.26
N GLY A 114 6.80 -10.36 -10.55
CA GLY A 114 7.94 -9.57 -11.05
C GLY A 114 9.33 -10.17 -10.77
N VAL A 115 9.39 -11.40 -10.29
CA VAL A 115 10.62 -12.21 -10.14
C VAL A 115 10.35 -13.64 -10.60
N GLY A 116 11.41 -14.40 -10.88
CA GLY A 116 11.33 -15.81 -11.28
C GLY A 116 10.56 -16.66 -10.26
N GLN A 117 9.70 -17.57 -10.75
CA GLN A 117 8.83 -18.37 -9.87
C GLN A 117 9.55 -19.57 -9.23
N ASN A 118 10.60 -20.10 -9.86
CA ASN A 118 11.23 -21.36 -9.45
C ASN A 118 11.75 -21.36 -8.00
N PRO A 119 12.37 -20.29 -7.48
CA PRO A 119 12.74 -20.22 -6.06
C PRO A 119 11.53 -20.30 -5.12
N GLN A 120 10.41 -19.67 -5.49
CA GLN A 120 9.17 -19.68 -4.71
C GLN A 120 8.53 -21.07 -4.70
N VAL A 121 8.49 -21.75 -5.85
CA VAL A 121 8.01 -23.13 -5.97
C VAL A 121 8.89 -24.09 -5.16
N SER A 122 10.21 -23.93 -5.23
CA SER A 122 11.15 -24.76 -4.48
C SER A 122 10.96 -24.61 -2.96
N ALA A 123 10.80 -23.37 -2.48
CA ALA A 123 10.57 -23.08 -1.06
C ALA A 123 9.29 -23.74 -0.52
N MET A 124 8.26 -23.89 -1.35
CA MET A 124 6.99 -24.53 -0.97
C MET A 124 7.03 -26.06 -0.97
N ARG A 125 8.06 -26.71 -1.54
CA ARG A 125 8.08 -28.18 -1.71
C ARG A 125 7.85 -28.95 -0.41
N SER A 126 8.41 -28.49 0.70
CA SER A 126 8.26 -29.13 2.02
C SER A 126 7.16 -28.50 2.90
N GLY A 127 6.44 -27.51 2.37
CA GLY A 127 5.52 -26.68 3.15
C GLY A 127 6.24 -25.66 4.04
N VAL A 128 5.48 -24.65 4.47
CA VAL A 128 5.94 -23.58 5.38
C VAL A 128 4.93 -23.37 6.51
N ASP A 129 5.36 -22.83 7.65
CA ASP A 129 4.42 -22.39 8.68
C ASP A 129 3.72 -21.10 8.25
N ILE A 130 4.47 -20.16 7.65
CA ILE A 130 4.00 -18.83 7.28
C ILE A 130 4.26 -18.54 5.79
N LEU A 131 3.21 -18.23 5.05
CA LEU A 131 3.26 -17.79 3.67
C LEU A 131 2.77 -16.34 3.60
N VAL A 132 3.65 -15.42 3.19
CA VAL A 132 3.26 -14.04 2.88
C VAL A 132 3.21 -13.87 1.37
N ALA A 133 2.07 -13.46 0.81
CA ALA A 133 1.89 -13.45 -0.63
C ALA A 133 1.13 -12.24 -1.18
N THR A 134 1.41 -11.89 -2.44
CA THR A 134 0.53 -11.01 -3.24
C THR A 134 -0.50 -11.85 -3.99
N PRO A 135 -1.78 -11.43 -4.10
CA PRO A 135 -2.87 -12.27 -4.62
C PRO A 135 -2.62 -12.92 -5.98
N GLY A 136 -2.22 -12.13 -6.99
CA GLY A 136 -2.02 -12.65 -8.36
C GLY A 136 -1.02 -13.81 -8.43
N ARG A 137 0.21 -13.61 -7.91
CA ARG A 137 1.23 -14.68 -7.90
C ARG A 137 0.82 -15.91 -7.09
N LEU A 138 0.08 -15.71 -5.99
CA LEU A 138 -0.42 -16.82 -5.19
C LEU A 138 -1.35 -17.70 -6.04
N LEU A 139 -2.32 -17.08 -6.72
CA LEU A 139 -3.27 -17.78 -7.59
C LEU A 139 -2.56 -18.48 -8.76
N ASP A 140 -1.58 -17.84 -9.39
CA ASP A 140 -0.78 -18.47 -10.45
C ASP A 140 -0.15 -19.79 -9.99
N LEU A 141 0.41 -19.81 -8.77
CA LEU A 141 1.07 -20.99 -8.21
C LEU A 141 0.10 -22.03 -7.68
N ILE A 142 -1.10 -21.63 -7.25
CA ILE A 142 -2.19 -22.56 -6.94
C ILE A 142 -2.67 -23.26 -8.22
N ASP A 143 -2.85 -22.51 -9.31
CA ASP A 143 -3.29 -23.04 -10.60
C ASP A 143 -2.28 -24.04 -11.19
N GLN A 144 -0.99 -23.81 -10.93
CA GLN A 144 0.09 -24.75 -11.25
C GLN A 144 0.21 -25.93 -10.28
N ARG A 145 -0.67 -26.05 -9.28
CA ARG A 145 -0.63 -27.05 -8.20
C ARG A 145 0.70 -27.06 -7.43
N ALA A 146 1.34 -25.89 -7.32
CA ALA A 146 2.55 -25.68 -6.54
C ALA A 146 2.25 -25.30 -5.08
N ILE A 147 1.02 -24.82 -4.80
CA ILE A 147 0.54 -24.44 -3.46
C ILE A 147 -0.82 -25.05 -3.21
N ASP A 148 -1.03 -25.52 -1.99
CA ASP A 148 -2.31 -25.98 -1.47
C ASP A 148 -2.65 -25.20 -0.18
N LEU A 149 -3.85 -24.62 -0.13
CA LEU A 149 -4.33 -23.83 1.01
C LEU A 149 -5.12 -24.63 2.04
N SER A 150 -5.29 -25.95 1.85
CA SER A 150 -6.05 -26.82 2.74
C SER A 150 -5.53 -26.86 4.19
N GLY A 151 -4.27 -26.48 4.41
CA GLY A 151 -3.62 -26.44 5.72
C GLY A 151 -3.74 -25.12 6.49
N VAL A 152 -4.41 -24.10 5.92
CA VAL A 152 -4.45 -22.76 6.52
C VAL A 152 -5.31 -22.74 7.79
N GLU A 153 -4.68 -22.40 8.91
CA GLU A 153 -5.27 -22.20 10.23
C GLU A 153 -5.52 -20.70 10.51
N PHE A 154 -4.62 -19.84 10.01
CA PHE A 154 -4.67 -18.38 10.19
C PHE A 154 -4.65 -17.68 8.84
N PHE A 155 -5.62 -16.81 8.59
CA PHE A 155 -5.69 -16.00 7.39
C PHE A 155 -5.66 -14.52 7.73
N VAL A 156 -4.73 -13.77 7.14
CA VAL A 156 -4.59 -12.33 7.36
C VAL A 156 -4.73 -11.59 6.04
N LEU A 157 -5.58 -10.58 6.02
CA LEU A 157 -5.73 -9.63 4.92
C LEU A 157 -5.23 -8.26 5.41
N ASP A 158 -4.06 -7.80 4.95
CA ASP A 158 -3.44 -6.55 5.41
C ASP A 158 -3.49 -5.45 4.34
N GLU A 159 -3.79 -4.21 4.75
CA GLU A 159 -4.06 -3.06 3.87
C GLU A 159 -5.12 -3.37 2.80
N VAL A 160 -6.31 -3.77 3.24
CA VAL A 160 -7.38 -4.24 2.35
C VAL A 160 -7.95 -3.15 1.44
N ASP A 161 -8.20 -1.96 1.98
CA ASP A 161 -8.48 -0.74 1.19
C ASP A 161 -7.57 -0.64 -0.03
N ARG A 162 -6.27 -0.79 0.20
CA ARG A 162 -5.27 -0.71 -0.85
C ARG A 162 -5.31 -1.88 -1.82
N MET A 163 -5.66 -3.09 -1.38
CA MET A 163 -5.91 -4.21 -2.30
C MET A 163 -7.08 -3.92 -3.24
N LEU A 164 -8.14 -3.29 -2.72
CA LEU A 164 -9.33 -2.94 -3.50
C LEU A 164 -9.01 -1.84 -4.52
N ASP A 165 -8.27 -0.80 -4.13
CA ASP A 165 -7.77 0.24 -5.04
C ASP A 165 -6.90 -0.31 -6.18
N MET A 166 -6.25 -1.45 -5.95
CA MET A 166 -5.42 -2.13 -6.94
C MET A 166 -6.21 -3.14 -7.80
N GLY A 167 -7.53 -3.25 -7.60
CA GLY A 167 -8.40 -4.15 -8.35
C GLY A 167 -8.29 -5.63 -7.91
N PHE A 168 -7.65 -5.94 -6.79
CA PHE A 168 -7.46 -7.32 -6.33
C PHE A 168 -8.72 -7.95 -5.70
N LEU A 169 -9.86 -7.27 -5.69
CA LEU A 169 -11.09 -7.79 -5.08
C LEU A 169 -11.47 -9.18 -5.61
N ARG A 170 -11.37 -9.39 -6.93
CA ARG A 170 -11.67 -10.69 -7.55
C ARG A 170 -10.69 -11.77 -7.10
N ASP A 171 -9.40 -11.44 -7.09
CA ASP A 171 -8.33 -12.36 -6.68
C ASP A 171 -8.46 -12.74 -5.20
N VAL A 172 -8.73 -11.77 -4.33
CA VAL A 172 -8.96 -12.00 -2.89
C VAL A 172 -10.16 -12.93 -2.69
N LYS A 173 -11.30 -12.66 -3.34
CA LYS A 173 -12.48 -13.55 -3.26
C LYS A 173 -12.16 -14.96 -3.72
N ARG A 174 -11.37 -15.10 -4.79
CA ARG A 174 -10.91 -16.41 -5.29
C ARG A 174 -10.04 -17.12 -4.25
N VAL A 175 -9.06 -16.45 -3.66
CA VAL A 175 -8.23 -17.03 -2.58
C VAL A 175 -9.10 -17.47 -1.41
N VAL A 176 -10.02 -16.63 -0.95
CA VAL A 176 -10.93 -16.94 0.17
C VAL A 176 -11.77 -18.19 -0.10
N SER A 177 -12.25 -18.38 -1.34
CA SER A 177 -13.02 -19.57 -1.72
C SER A 177 -12.23 -20.88 -1.64
N LEU A 178 -10.90 -20.82 -1.65
CA LEU A 178 -9.99 -21.96 -1.55
C LEU A 178 -9.53 -22.24 -0.12
N LEU A 179 -9.88 -21.37 0.84
CA LEU A 179 -9.48 -21.53 2.24
C LEU A 179 -10.39 -22.52 2.99
N PRO A 180 -9.86 -23.22 4.01
CA PRO A 180 -10.68 -24.04 4.89
C PRO A 180 -11.76 -23.22 5.60
N ALA A 181 -12.95 -23.82 5.78
CA ALA A 181 -14.05 -23.16 6.48
C ALA A 181 -13.76 -22.90 7.97
N LYS A 182 -13.00 -23.78 8.62
CA LYS A 182 -12.52 -23.60 10.00
C LYS A 182 -11.11 -23.01 9.98
N ARG A 183 -11.02 -21.73 10.29
CA ARG A 183 -9.78 -20.95 10.41
C ARG A 183 -10.05 -19.72 11.27
N GLN A 184 -9.00 -19.09 11.80
CA GLN A 184 -9.08 -17.74 12.35
C GLN A 184 -8.73 -16.73 11.24
N SER A 185 -9.59 -15.74 11.02
CA SER A 185 -9.42 -14.71 9.98
C SER A 185 -9.24 -13.33 10.60
N LEU A 186 -8.27 -12.59 10.08
CA LEU A 186 -7.90 -11.26 10.54
C LEU A 186 -7.90 -10.31 9.35
N PHE A 187 -8.57 -9.19 9.50
CA PHE A 187 -8.78 -8.21 8.44
C PHE A 187 -8.32 -6.84 8.92
N PHE A 188 -7.33 -6.26 8.24
CA PHE A 188 -6.75 -4.97 8.61
C PHE A 188 -6.87 -3.94 7.48
N SER A 189 -7.50 -2.81 7.78
CA SER A 189 -7.63 -1.68 6.84
C SER A 189 -7.43 -0.36 7.58
N ALA A 190 -7.06 0.70 6.85
CA ALA A 190 -7.07 2.06 7.38
C ALA A 190 -8.46 2.70 7.33
N THR A 191 -9.40 2.15 6.56
CA THR A 191 -10.76 2.69 6.39
C THR A 191 -11.83 1.61 6.53
N LEU A 192 -13.06 2.03 6.81
CA LEU A 192 -14.25 1.16 6.88
C LEU A 192 -15.29 1.60 5.85
N ALA A 193 -14.86 1.84 4.61
CA ALA A 193 -15.78 2.12 3.52
C ALA A 193 -16.75 0.93 3.31
N PRO A 194 -17.99 1.16 2.82
CA PRO A 194 -19.01 0.11 2.72
C PRO A 194 -18.52 -1.16 1.99
N ASN A 195 -17.80 -1.00 0.88
CA ASN A 195 -17.22 -2.10 0.12
C ASN A 195 -16.18 -2.94 0.89
N ILE A 196 -15.45 -2.33 1.82
CA ILE A 196 -14.49 -3.01 2.70
C ILE A 196 -15.23 -3.80 3.77
N VAL A 197 -16.27 -3.20 4.37
CA VAL A 197 -17.13 -3.84 5.36
C VAL A 197 -17.86 -5.05 4.75
N ASP A 198 -18.41 -4.88 3.54
CA ASP A 198 -19.04 -5.96 2.78
C ASP A 198 -18.07 -7.12 2.54
N LEU A 199 -16.83 -6.82 2.15
CA LEU A 199 -15.81 -7.85 1.97
C LEU A 199 -15.49 -8.54 3.30
N ALA A 200 -15.34 -7.79 4.39
CA ALA A 200 -15.07 -8.35 5.72
C ALA A 200 -16.17 -9.34 6.15
N HIS A 201 -17.45 -9.03 5.90
CA HIS A 201 -18.57 -9.93 6.19
C HIS A 201 -18.53 -11.25 5.41
N THR A 202 -17.87 -11.30 4.25
CA THR A 202 -17.70 -12.55 3.49
C THR A 202 -16.55 -13.42 3.98
N ILE A 203 -15.63 -12.86 4.77
CA ILE A 203 -14.39 -13.52 5.18
C ILE A 203 -14.41 -13.90 6.66
N LEU A 204 -14.95 -13.03 7.50
CA LEU A 204 -14.92 -13.11 8.96
C LEU A 204 -16.19 -13.74 9.53
N ARG A 205 -16.04 -14.43 10.67
CA ARG A 205 -17.15 -15.02 11.43
C ARG A 205 -17.19 -14.46 12.85
N ASP A 206 -18.26 -13.73 13.17
CA ASP A 206 -18.45 -13.03 14.47
C ASP A 206 -17.19 -12.26 14.94
N PRO A 207 -16.62 -11.39 14.09
CA PRO A 207 -15.34 -10.77 14.38
C PRO A 207 -15.42 -9.78 15.54
N ALA A 208 -14.37 -9.74 16.34
CA ALA A 208 -14.14 -8.59 17.19
C ALA A 208 -13.79 -7.38 16.31
N THR A 209 -14.32 -6.20 16.63
CA THR A 209 -13.97 -4.98 15.91
C THR A 209 -13.11 -4.11 16.80
N VAL A 210 -11.91 -3.76 16.31
CA VAL A 210 -11.01 -2.82 16.98
C VAL A 210 -10.78 -1.65 16.04
N THR A 211 -11.25 -0.47 16.43
CA THR A 211 -11.06 0.76 15.65
C THR A 211 -10.20 1.72 16.44
N ILE A 212 -9.03 2.04 15.89
CA ILE A 212 -8.15 3.06 16.42
C ILE A 212 -8.33 4.31 15.57
N THR A 213 -9.16 5.22 16.07
CA THR A 213 -9.28 6.56 15.50
C THR A 213 -8.00 7.33 15.80
N PRO A 214 -7.35 7.96 14.80
CA PRO A 214 -6.29 8.90 15.07
C PRO A 214 -6.85 10.05 15.93
N GLU A 215 -6.12 10.48 16.97
CA GLU A 215 -6.47 11.69 17.73
C GLU A 215 -6.46 12.96 16.85
N VAL A 216 -5.75 12.90 15.73
CA VAL A 216 -5.65 13.95 14.70
C VAL A 216 -5.56 13.23 13.35
N THR A 217 -6.39 13.61 12.37
CA THR A 217 -6.33 12.95 11.05
C THR A 217 -4.97 13.19 10.39
N THR A 218 -4.51 12.27 9.53
CA THR A 218 -3.22 12.44 8.83
C THR A 218 -3.18 13.76 8.05
N ALA A 219 -4.31 14.21 7.51
CA ALA A 219 -4.45 15.49 6.85
C ALA A 219 -4.20 16.67 7.81
N GLU A 220 -4.75 16.63 9.03
CA GLU A 220 -4.56 17.68 10.04
C GLU A 220 -3.12 17.78 10.58
N ARG A 221 -2.33 16.69 10.53
CA ARG A 221 -0.91 16.68 10.98
C ARG A 221 0.08 17.18 9.92
N ILE A 222 -0.35 17.28 8.67
CA ILE A 222 0.52 17.64 7.55
C ILE A 222 0.27 19.09 7.19
N GLU A 223 1.34 19.87 7.08
CA GLU A 223 1.26 21.20 6.48
C GLU A 223 0.98 21.02 4.98
N GLN A 224 -0.27 21.25 4.59
CA GLN A 224 -0.72 21.11 3.21
C GLN A 224 -0.78 22.48 2.53
N GLN A 225 -0.22 22.57 1.34
CA GLN A 225 -0.21 23.79 0.52
C GLN A 225 -0.68 23.47 -0.90
N MET A 226 -1.58 24.29 -1.42
CA MET A 226 -2.07 24.24 -2.80
C MET A 226 -1.48 25.39 -3.61
N CYS A 227 -0.79 25.07 -4.69
CA CYS A 227 -0.24 26.03 -5.65
C CYS A 227 -1.07 25.99 -6.92
N PHE A 228 -1.71 27.10 -7.26
CA PHE A 228 -2.35 27.26 -8.56
C PHE A 228 -1.30 27.73 -9.55
N VAL A 229 -1.01 26.91 -10.55
CA VAL A 229 0.12 27.11 -11.45
C VAL A 229 -0.17 26.51 -12.82
N ASP A 230 0.22 27.23 -13.86
CA ASP A 230 0.17 26.72 -15.22
C ASP A 230 1.08 25.51 -15.42
N LYS A 231 0.67 24.62 -16.31
CA LYS A 231 1.36 23.34 -16.56
C LYS A 231 2.84 23.49 -16.92
N GLU A 232 3.19 24.56 -17.64
CA GLU A 232 4.56 24.87 -18.04
C GLU A 232 5.43 25.33 -16.87
N ASN A 233 4.80 25.97 -15.87
CA ASN A 233 5.45 26.56 -14.71
C ASN A 233 5.57 25.62 -13.50
N LYS A 234 4.92 24.45 -13.55
CA LYS A 234 5.08 23.40 -12.52
C LYS A 234 6.54 22.99 -12.31
N ARG A 235 7.35 22.95 -13.38
CA ARG A 235 8.76 22.55 -13.28
C ARG A 235 9.60 23.58 -12.52
N PRO A 236 9.67 24.86 -12.93
CA PRO A 236 10.39 25.87 -12.15
C PRO A 236 9.98 25.93 -10.67
N LEU A 237 8.67 25.80 -10.39
CA LEU A 237 8.17 25.73 -9.01
C LEU A 237 8.70 24.52 -8.23
N LEU A 238 8.75 23.35 -8.87
CA LEU A 238 9.35 22.16 -8.26
C LEU A 238 10.85 22.35 -7.96
N GLU A 239 11.60 22.94 -8.89
CA GLU A 239 13.03 23.20 -8.70
C GLU A 239 13.27 24.17 -7.53
N LYS A 240 12.44 25.22 -7.38
CA LYS A 240 12.45 26.11 -6.20
C LYS A 240 12.27 25.32 -4.89
N LEU A 241 11.26 24.46 -4.83
CA LEU A 241 10.98 23.64 -3.65
C LEU A 241 12.12 22.67 -3.32
N LEU A 242 12.75 22.07 -4.33
CA LEU A 242 13.90 21.18 -4.11
C LEU A 242 15.13 21.93 -3.62
N ALA A 243 15.38 23.14 -4.12
CA ALA A 243 16.46 24.00 -3.64
C ALA A 243 16.25 24.45 -2.18
N GLU A 244 15.00 24.72 -1.78
CA GLU A 244 14.65 24.96 -0.37
C GLU A 244 14.88 23.71 0.48
N GLN A 245 14.46 22.55 0.01
CA GLN A 245 14.59 21.29 0.74
C GLN A 245 16.05 20.86 0.93
N GLU A 246 16.92 21.14 -0.04
CA GLU A 246 18.36 20.84 0.06
C GLU A 246 19.04 21.59 1.22
N LYS A 247 18.55 22.81 1.53
CA LYS A 247 19.03 23.66 2.62
C LYS A 247 18.50 23.23 4.00
N ALA A 248 17.50 22.33 4.06
CA ALA A 248 16.96 21.86 5.34
C ALA A 248 18.02 21.13 6.18
N ALA A 249 17.98 21.30 7.50
CA ALA A 249 18.94 20.67 8.41
C ALA A 249 18.72 19.15 8.54
N SER A 250 17.47 18.68 8.39
CA SER A 250 17.06 17.27 8.44
C SER A 250 15.98 16.98 7.37
N ASP A 251 15.63 15.70 7.21
CA ASP A 251 14.48 15.25 6.41
C ASP A 251 14.49 15.67 4.93
N LYS A 252 15.68 15.66 4.31
CA LYS A 252 15.88 16.06 2.90
C LYS A 252 15.16 15.17 1.88
N LEU A 253 14.61 14.04 2.30
CA LEU A 253 13.95 13.09 1.39
C LEU A 253 12.64 13.67 0.86
N THR A 254 12.52 13.70 -0.46
CA THR A 254 11.36 14.23 -1.19
C THR A 254 10.73 13.15 -2.06
N ILE A 255 9.41 12.95 -1.93
CA ILE A 255 8.64 12.11 -2.86
C ILE A 255 7.79 13.00 -3.76
N ILE A 256 7.96 12.83 -5.07
CA ILE A 256 7.23 13.59 -6.09
C ILE A 256 6.27 12.65 -6.79
N PHE A 257 4.98 12.93 -6.74
CA PHE A 257 3.97 12.13 -7.43
C PHE A 257 3.65 12.69 -8.80
N SER A 258 3.81 11.84 -9.83
CA SER A 258 3.34 12.09 -11.19
C SER A 258 2.28 11.07 -11.57
N ARG A 259 1.31 11.49 -12.38
CA ARG A 259 0.17 10.66 -12.79
C ARG A 259 0.59 9.48 -13.67
N THR A 260 1.60 9.65 -14.53
CA THR A 260 1.96 8.65 -15.54
C THR A 260 3.40 8.15 -15.40
N LYS A 261 3.62 6.89 -15.77
CA LYS A 261 4.96 6.26 -15.78
C LYS A 261 5.95 6.96 -16.72
N HIS A 262 5.45 7.50 -17.83
CA HIS A 262 6.26 8.26 -18.79
C HIS A 262 6.61 9.64 -18.23
N GLY A 263 5.64 10.32 -17.61
CA GLY A 263 5.85 11.57 -16.87
C GLY A 263 6.90 11.41 -15.77
N ALA A 264 6.80 10.35 -14.95
CA ALA A 264 7.75 10.07 -13.89
C ALA A 264 9.20 9.91 -14.40
N ASN A 265 9.42 9.17 -15.50
CA ASN A 265 10.76 9.05 -16.09
C ASN A 265 11.27 10.36 -16.69
N LYS A 266 10.38 11.10 -17.38
CA LYS A 266 10.75 12.38 -17.99
C LYS A 266 11.15 13.37 -16.90
N LEU A 267 10.35 13.49 -15.85
CA LEU A 267 10.61 14.37 -14.73
C LEU A 267 11.90 14.01 -14.00
N ALA A 268 12.12 12.74 -13.65
CA ALA A 268 13.38 12.32 -13.00
C ALA A 268 14.62 12.63 -13.85
N LYS A 269 14.57 12.38 -15.17
CA LYS A 269 15.68 12.73 -16.08
C LYS A 269 15.93 14.24 -16.10
N MET A 270 14.88 15.04 -16.13
CA MET A 270 14.98 16.50 -16.14
C MET A 270 15.56 17.04 -14.84
N LEU A 271 15.13 16.51 -13.69
CA LEU A 271 15.67 16.86 -12.38
C LEU A 271 17.17 16.54 -12.28
N CYS A 272 17.58 15.35 -12.75
CA CYS A 272 19.00 15.00 -12.81
C CYS A 272 19.80 15.96 -13.70
N ALA A 273 19.26 16.38 -14.84
CA ALA A 273 19.91 17.36 -15.72
C ALA A 273 20.02 18.75 -15.08
N ALA A 274 19.08 19.11 -14.20
CA ALA A 274 19.09 20.34 -13.41
C ALA A 274 19.95 20.24 -12.13
N GLY A 275 20.64 19.12 -11.91
CA GLY A 275 21.54 18.93 -10.76
C GLY A 275 20.89 18.30 -9.52
N TYR A 276 19.60 17.94 -9.56
CA TYR A 276 18.90 17.28 -8.46
C TYR A 276 18.94 15.75 -8.65
N PRO A 277 19.65 14.98 -7.79
CA PRO A 277 19.67 13.53 -7.92
C PRO A 277 18.28 12.95 -7.69
N ALA A 278 17.71 12.38 -8.75
CA ALA A 278 16.36 11.84 -8.75
C ALA A 278 16.27 10.46 -9.40
N ASP A 279 15.53 9.55 -8.78
CA ASP A 279 15.18 8.25 -9.35
C ASP A 279 13.66 8.16 -9.58
N ALA A 280 13.24 7.35 -10.57
CA ALA A 280 11.82 7.12 -10.86
C ALA A 280 11.39 5.71 -10.45
N ILE A 281 10.22 5.58 -9.81
CA ILE A 281 9.58 4.32 -9.46
C ILE A 281 8.15 4.23 -10.04
N HIS A 282 7.91 3.24 -10.90
CA HIS A 282 6.63 3.02 -11.57
C HIS A 282 6.48 1.56 -12.02
N GLY A 283 5.28 1.15 -12.47
CA GLY A 283 4.98 -0.23 -12.85
C GLY A 283 5.88 -0.84 -13.94
N ASN A 284 6.39 -0.02 -14.89
CA ASN A 284 7.32 -0.48 -15.92
C ASN A 284 8.79 -0.70 -15.46
N LYS A 285 9.17 -0.37 -14.22
CA LYS A 285 10.53 -0.66 -13.72
C LYS A 285 10.63 -2.14 -13.36
N SER A 286 11.74 -2.77 -13.70
CA SER A 286 12.02 -4.13 -13.22
C SER A 286 12.15 -4.13 -11.70
N GLN A 287 12.04 -5.31 -11.07
CA GLN A 287 12.05 -5.31 -9.63
C GLN A 287 13.38 -4.86 -9.01
N ALA A 288 14.49 -5.37 -9.55
CA ALA A 288 15.81 -4.97 -9.10
C ALA A 288 16.01 -3.45 -9.23
N GLN A 289 15.42 -2.81 -10.26
CA GLN A 289 15.44 -1.35 -10.41
C GLN A 289 14.63 -0.65 -9.32
N ARG A 290 13.44 -1.16 -8.97
CA ARG A 290 12.61 -0.59 -7.89
C ARG A 290 13.31 -0.71 -6.54
N GLU A 291 13.86 -1.88 -6.22
CA GLU A 291 14.64 -2.12 -5.00
C GLU A 291 15.86 -1.20 -4.92
N LYS A 292 16.62 -1.08 -6.01
CA LYS A 292 17.78 -0.19 -6.07
C LYS A 292 17.42 1.27 -5.87
N ALA A 293 16.36 1.76 -6.51
CA ALA A 293 15.89 3.13 -6.35
C ALA A 293 15.44 3.40 -4.89
N LEU A 294 14.69 2.48 -4.30
CA LEU A 294 14.24 2.58 -2.92
C LEU A 294 15.39 2.52 -1.91
N ASP A 295 16.39 1.66 -2.14
CA ASP A 295 17.57 1.56 -1.28
C ASP A 295 18.40 2.85 -1.32
N ARG A 296 18.63 3.41 -2.52
CA ARG A 296 19.32 4.70 -2.69
C ARG A 296 18.56 5.84 -2.01
N PHE A 297 17.24 5.87 -2.16
CA PHE A 297 16.38 6.86 -1.51
C PHE A 297 16.44 6.74 0.03
N LYS A 298 16.29 5.53 0.58
CA LYS A 298 16.36 5.27 2.03
C LYS A 298 17.72 5.65 2.64
N LYS A 299 18.80 5.48 1.89
CA LYS A 299 20.16 5.84 2.32
C LYS A 299 20.50 7.32 2.11
N GLY A 300 19.59 8.12 1.54
CA GLY A 300 19.85 9.53 1.21
C GLY A 300 20.80 9.74 0.03
N LEU A 301 21.22 8.67 -0.67
CA LEU A 301 22.12 8.74 -1.83
C LEU A 301 21.43 9.36 -3.06
N CYS A 302 20.10 9.30 -3.09
CA CYS A 302 19.26 9.92 -4.09
C CYS A 302 18.04 10.49 -3.34
N PRO A 303 18.09 11.74 -2.85
CA PRO A 303 17.07 12.25 -1.92
C PRO A 303 15.74 12.56 -2.60
N THR A 304 15.65 12.47 -3.92
CA THR A 304 14.41 12.73 -4.68
C THR A 304 13.90 11.46 -5.34
N LEU A 305 12.64 11.09 -5.07
CA LEU A 305 11.99 9.93 -5.68
C LEU A 305 10.73 10.36 -6.41
N VAL A 306 10.72 10.21 -7.74
CA VAL A 306 9.55 10.45 -8.59
C VAL A 306 8.73 9.18 -8.73
N ALA A 307 7.46 9.19 -8.37
CA ALA A 307 6.63 8.00 -8.30
C ALA A 307 5.24 8.16 -8.91
N THR A 308 4.69 7.07 -9.42
CA THR A 308 3.24 6.92 -9.66
C THR A 308 2.56 6.30 -8.45
N ASP A 309 1.25 6.54 -8.25
CA ASP A 309 0.47 5.99 -7.13
C ASP A 309 0.70 4.51 -6.89
N VAL A 310 0.56 3.70 -7.95
CA VAL A 310 0.70 2.23 -7.89
C VAL A 310 2.07 1.79 -7.36
N ALA A 311 3.12 2.56 -7.65
CA ALA A 311 4.49 2.19 -7.34
C ALA A 311 5.01 2.77 -6.03
N ALA A 312 4.49 3.93 -5.59
CA ALA A 312 4.79 4.52 -4.28
C ALA A 312 3.89 3.98 -3.16
N ARG A 313 2.74 3.40 -3.52
CA ARG A 313 1.96 2.53 -2.62
C ARG A 313 2.92 1.47 -2.03
N GLY A 314 3.06 1.46 -0.70
CA GLY A 314 3.89 0.47 0.04
C GLY A 314 5.35 0.85 0.22
N VAL A 315 5.76 2.00 -0.30
CA VAL A 315 7.01 2.64 0.10
C VAL A 315 6.84 3.10 1.54
N ASP A 316 7.44 2.36 2.45
CA ASP A 316 7.61 2.73 3.86
C ASP A 316 9.03 3.26 4.04
N VAL A 317 9.13 4.58 4.04
CA VAL A 317 10.38 5.32 4.22
C VAL A 317 10.13 6.33 5.33
N LYS A 318 10.94 6.25 6.39
CA LYS A 318 10.96 7.24 7.47
C LYS A 318 11.75 8.46 7.00
N GLY A 319 11.42 9.65 7.53
CA GLY A 319 12.18 10.88 7.27
C GLY A 319 11.91 11.54 5.90
N VAL A 320 10.74 11.29 5.30
CA VAL A 320 10.28 12.07 4.14
C VAL A 320 9.80 13.43 4.64
N GLY A 321 10.58 14.48 4.41
CA GLY A 321 10.24 15.84 4.86
C GLY A 321 9.26 16.54 3.93
N LEU A 322 9.31 16.23 2.62
CA LEU A 322 8.49 16.87 1.61
C LEU A 322 7.80 15.84 0.69
N VAL A 323 6.50 15.99 0.52
CA VAL A 323 5.73 15.34 -0.54
C VAL A 323 5.27 16.39 -1.53
N VAL A 324 5.53 16.18 -2.83
CA VAL A 324 5.04 17.05 -3.89
C VAL A 324 4.06 16.29 -4.78
N ASN A 325 2.80 16.72 -4.83
CA ASN A 325 1.86 16.28 -5.86
C ASN A 325 2.09 17.12 -7.12
N TYR A 326 3.03 16.71 -7.97
CA TYR A 326 3.31 17.40 -9.23
C TYR A 326 2.10 17.36 -10.16
N ASP A 327 1.44 16.21 -10.21
CA ASP A 327 0.13 16.04 -10.85
C ASP A 327 -0.90 15.66 -9.77
N LEU A 328 -2.07 16.29 -9.71
CA LEU A 328 -3.12 15.85 -8.78
C LEU A 328 -3.63 14.44 -9.15
N PRO A 329 -3.93 13.58 -8.15
CA PRO A 329 -4.55 12.29 -8.41
C PRO A 329 -5.98 12.48 -8.92
N ASN A 330 -6.38 11.65 -9.88
CA ASN A 330 -7.76 11.59 -10.35
C ASN A 330 -8.69 10.81 -9.39
N GLU A 331 -8.12 9.96 -8.53
CA GLU A 331 -8.82 9.31 -7.42
C GLU A 331 -8.60 10.11 -6.13
N PRO A 332 -9.65 10.71 -5.53
CA PRO A 332 -9.53 11.52 -4.32
C PRO A 332 -8.85 10.83 -3.14
N GLU A 333 -9.13 9.54 -2.95
CA GLU A 333 -8.58 8.73 -1.86
C GLU A 333 -7.06 8.59 -1.98
N ALA A 334 -6.53 8.60 -3.21
CA ALA A 334 -5.09 8.55 -3.43
C ALA A 334 -4.39 9.80 -2.88
N TYR A 335 -5.04 10.96 -2.84
CA TYR A 335 -4.45 12.18 -2.27
C TYR A 335 -4.01 11.99 -0.82
N VAL A 336 -4.89 11.44 0.02
CA VAL A 336 -4.62 11.17 1.44
C VAL A 336 -3.46 10.17 1.57
N HIS A 337 -3.40 9.16 0.71
CA HIS A 337 -2.32 8.17 0.68
C HIS A 337 -0.96 8.74 0.26
N ARG A 338 -0.96 9.76 -0.61
CA ARG A 338 0.25 10.47 -1.07
C ARG A 338 0.80 11.36 0.03
N ILE A 339 -0.03 12.24 0.61
CA ILE A 339 0.43 13.14 1.67
C ILE A 339 0.85 12.34 2.92
N GLY A 340 0.18 11.23 3.23
CA GLY A 340 0.58 10.30 4.29
C GLY A 340 1.90 9.54 4.07
N ARG A 341 2.67 9.88 3.03
CA ARG A 341 4.07 9.46 2.90
C ARG A 341 5.02 10.28 3.77
N THR A 342 4.63 11.50 4.16
CA THR A 342 5.32 12.31 5.17
C THR A 342 4.60 12.21 6.53
N ALA A 343 5.09 12.95 7.53
CA ALA A 343 4.52 13.04 8.88
C ALA A 343 4.32 11.69 9.60
N ARG A 344 5.25 10.75 9.42
CA ARG A 344 5.22 9.44 10.10
C ARG A 344 5.97 9.49 11.42
N ALA A 345 5.51 8.72 12.40
CA ALA A 345 6.13 8.57 13.73
C ALA A 345 6.23 9.86 14.57
N GLY A 346 5.27 10.78 14.42
CA GLY A 346 5.18 11.99 15.24
C GLY A 346 5.94 13.21 14.72
N ALA A 347 6.68 13.08 13.62
CA ALA A 347 7.31 14.21 12.93
C ALA A 347 6.27 15.04 12.16
N ALA A 348 6.49 16.36 12.08
CA ALA A 348 5.76 17.21 11.13
C ALA A 348 6.19 16.89 9.69
N GLY A 349 5.30 17.12 8.74
CA GLY A 349 5.56 16.86 7.32
C GLY A 349 4.92 17.93 6.45
N ARG A 350 5.57 18.26 5.33
CA ARG A 350 5.05 19.24 4.36
C ARG A 350 4.57 18.52 3.10
N ALA A 351 3.38 18.87 2.62
CA ALA A 351 2.82 18.39 1.38
C ALA A 351 2.40 19.56 0.48
N VAL A 352 3.09 19.73 -0.65
CA VAL A 352 2.78 20.77 -1.63
C VAL A 352 2.11 20.15 -2.85
N SER A 353 1.00 20.70 -3.31
CA SER A 353 0.25 20.18 -4.45
C SER A 353 0.09 21.23 -5.53
N PHE A 354 0.37 20.85 -6.77
CA PHE A 354 0.22 21.74 -7.92
C PHE A 354 -1.11 21.46 -8.60
N CYS A 355 -1.88 22.51 -8.87
CA CYS A 355 -3.12 22.44 -9.62
C CYS A 355 -3.02 23.32 -10.86
N SER A 356 -3.08 22.69 -12.04
CA SER A 356 -3.33 23.39 -13.31
C SER A 356 -4.82 23.39 -13.66
N GLU A 357 -5.21 24.14 -14.70
CA GLU A 357 -6.63 24.26 -15.12
C GLU A 357 -7.30 22.90 -15.37
N ASP A 358 -6.59 21.95 -15.99
CA ASP A 358 -7.07 20.60 -16.30
C ASP A 358 -7.24 19.68 -15.08
N GLU A 359 -6.84 20.14 -13.88
CA GLU A 359 -6.86 19.34 -12.65
C GLU A 359 -7.82 19.88 -11.59
N ARG A 360 -8.51 20.99 -11.86
CA ARG A 360 -9.42 21.62 -10.89
C ARG A 360 -10.57 20.72 -10.46
N GLU A 361 -11.09 19.89 -11.37
CA GLU A 361 -12.15 18.94 -11.03
C GLU A 361 -11.67 17.90 -10.04
N PHE A 362 -10.43 17.41 -10.21
CA PHE A 362 -9.80 16.50 -9.24
C PHE A 362 -9.64 17.16 -7.88
N LEU A 363 -9.20 18.42 -7.83
CA LEU A 363 -9.09 19.16 -6.57
C LEU A 363 -10.44 19.25 -5.83
N ARG A 364 -11.55 19.50 -6.53
CA ARG A 364 -12.88 19.55 -5.90
C ARG A 364 -13.27 18.21 -5.28
N GLU A 365 -13.03 17.12 -6.00
CA GLU A 365 -13.33 15.78 -5.50
C GLU A 365 -12.46 15.44 -4.28
N ILE A 366 -11.18 15.80 -4.31
CA ILE A 366 -10.25 15.68 -3.18
C ILE A 366 -10.78 16.44 -1.96
N GLU A 367 -11.07 17.75 -2.10
CA GLU A 367 -11.58 18.60 -1.01
C GLU A 367 -12.89 18.06 -0.41
N LYS A 368 -13.74 17.44 -1.23
CA LYS A 368 -14.98 16.78 -0.79
C LYS A 368 -14.69 15.55 0.08
N VAL A 369 -13.71 14.73 -0.30
CA VAL A 369 -13.32 13.53 0.46
C VAL A 369 -12.60 13.88 1.76
N ILE A 370 -11.69 14.86 1.74
CA ILE A 370 -10.98 15.30 2.96
C ILE A 370 -11.84 16.25 3.82
N LYS A 371 -13.01 16.67 3.34
CA LYS A 371 -13.97 17.57 4.00
C LYS A 371 -13.36 18.91 4.46
N MET A 372 -12.29 19.33 3.81
CA MET A 372 -11.62 20.60 4.06
C MET A 372 -11.10 21.19 2.75
N SER A 373 -10.90 22.51 2.74
CA SER A 373 -10.09 23.11 1.67
C SER A 373 -8.63 22.98 1.97
N VAL A 374 -7.85 22.69 0.94
CA VAL A 374 -6.40 22.73 1.04
C VAL A 374 -5.97 24.22 1.07
N PRO A 375 -5.23 24.67 2.10
CA PRO A 375 -4.76 26.04 2.16
C PRO A 375 -3.96 26.44 0.91
N ARG A 376 -4.24 27.62 0.33
CA ARG A 376 -3.48 28.12 -0.82
C ARG A 376 -2.12 28.64 -0.37
N TRP A 377 -1.10 28.45 -1.21
CA TRP A 377 0.21 29.07 -1.05
C TRP A 377 0.52 29.87 -2.32
N ASP A 378 0.35 31.18 -2.25
CA ASP A 378 0.50 32.08 -3.42
C ASP A 378 1.85 32.77 -3.48
N ASP A 379 2.65 32.64 -2.42
CA ASP A 379 3.95 33.28 -2.28
C ASP A 379 5.01 32.57 -3.13
N HIS A 380 4.78 32.55 -4.43
CA HIS A 380 5.66 32.02 -5.45
C HIS A 380 5.50 32.74 -6.79
N GLU A 381 6.60 32.82 -7.54
CA GLU A 381 6.71 33.61 -8.78
C GLU A 381 5.75 33.17 -9.90
N TRP A 382 5.26 31.94 -9.82
CA TRP A 382 4.40 31.32 -10.84
C TRP A 382 2.93 31.20 -10.46
N HIS A 383 2.45 32.01 -9.51
CA HIS A 383 1.07 31.92 -9.03
C HIS A 383 0.08 32.40 -10.07
N ASP A 384 -0.92 31.57 -10.39
CA ASP A 384 -2.06 31.91 -11.23
C ASP A 384 -3.26 32.29 -10.35
N GLU A 385 -3.37 33.58 -10.06
CA GLU A 385 -4.47 34.14 -9.26
C GLU A 385 -5.83 33.92 -9.94
N ALA A 386 -5.89 34.02 -11.28
CA ALA A 386 -7.14 33.84 -12.00
C ALA A 386 -7.66 32.40 -11.88
N LEU A 387 -6.76 31.41 -11.92
CA LEU A 387 -7.09 30.01 -11.70
C LEU A 387 -7.56 29.75 -10.27
N ALA A 388 -6.86 30.33 -9.28
CA ALA A 388 -7.24 30.26 -7.87
C ALA A 388 -8.66 30.82 -7.63
N GLU A 389 -8.95 32.01 -8.15
CA GLU A 389 -10.28 32.63 -8.06
C GLU A 389 -11.37 31.76 -8.72
N ARG A 390 -11.10 31.21 -9.90
CA ARG A 390 -12.05 30.32 -10.60
C ARG A 390 -12.37 29.07 -9.77
N HIS A 391 -11.42 28.54 -9.01
CA HIS A 391 -11.69 27.42 -8.10
C HIS A 391 -12.60 27.83 -6.93
N LEU A 392 -12.34 29.00 -6.32
CA LEU A 392 -13.13 29.53 -5.20
C LEU A 392 -14.58 29.88 -5.58
N ARG A 393 -14.81 30.50 -6.74
CA ARG A 393 -16.15 30.92 -7.20
C ARG A 393 -17.10 29.74 -7.45
N VAL A 394 -16.59 28.60 -7.90
CA VAL A 394 -17.43 27.42 -8.14
C VAL A 394 -17.88 26.78 -6.82
N ARG A 395 -17.15 26.99 -5.73
CA ARG A 395 -17.50 26.47 -4.40
C ARG A 395 -18.64 27.23 -3.73
N THR A 396 -18.73 28.54 -3.99
CA THR A 396 -19.79 29.42 -3.44
C THR A 396 -21.10 29.37 -4.24
N GLY A 397 -21.10 28.81 -5.46
CA GLY A 397 -22.27 28.69 -6.32
C GLY A 397 -23.15 27.45 -6.11
N GLY A 398 -22.85 26.59 -5.14
CA GLY A 398 -23.57 25.33 -4.87
C GLY A 398 -24.65 25.42 -3.77
N GLY A 399 -25.10 26.63 -3.42
CA GLY A 399 -26.19 26.83 -2.47
C GLY A 399 -27.55 26.60 -3.11
N PHE A 400 -28.34 25.70 -2.52
CA PHE A 400 -29.77 25.49 -2.76
C PHE A 400 -30.52 26.76 -3.22
N THR A 401 -30.96 26.79 -4.47
CA THR A 401 -32.01 27.73 -4.90
C THR A 401 -33.35 27.22 -4.41
N GLN A 402 -33.64 27.48 -3.14
CA GLN A 402 -34.99 27.41 -2.59
C GLN A 402 -35.79 28.58 -3.17
N GLY A 403 -36.97 28.27 -3.68
CA GLY A 403 -37.85 29.25 -4.32
C GLY A 403 -38.21 30.44 -3.43
N GLY A 404 -38.21 31.61 -4.06
CA GLY A 404 -38.83 32.85 -3.59
C GLY A 404 -38.91 33.74 -4.82
N GLY A 405 -40.07 33.88 -5.47
CA GLY A 405 -41.14 34.71 -4.94
C GLY A 405 -41.02 36.11 -5.54
N ASN A 406 -41.05 36.23 -6.88
CA ASN A 406 -41.01 37.52 -7.54
C ASN A 406 -42.42 38.14 -7.55
N ARG A 407 -42.76 38.85 -6.48
CA ARG A 407 -43.83 39.86 -6.47
C ARG A 407 -43.24 41.15 -7.07
N GLY A 408 -43.62 41.45 -8.31
CA GLY A 408 -43.39 42.75 -8.95
C GLY A 408 -44.59 43.07 -9.82
N GLY A 409 -45.46 43.95 -9.34
CA GLY A 409 -46.72 44.29 -9.98
C GLY A 409 -46.55 45.08 -11.28
N ARG A 410 -47.52 44.91 -12.18
CA ARG A 410 -47.95 45.97 -13.10
C ARG A 410 -49.42 45.79 -13.46
N GLN A 411 -50.02 46.95 -13.63
CA GLN A 411 -51.43 47.30 -13.60
C GLN A 411 -52.05 47.27 -15.01
N GLY A 412 -53.38 47.05 -15.07
CA GLY A 412 -54.24 47.28 -16.23
C GLY A 412 -54.65 45.99 -16.94
N GLY A 413 -55.90 45.71 -17.26
CA GLY A 413 -57.15 46.43 -17.14
C GLY A 413 -58.18 45.76 -18.05
N GLY A 414 -59.41 45.62 -17.56
CA GLY A 414 -60.61 45.54 -18.41
C GLY A 414 -61.02 44.17 -18.99
N GLY A 415 -62.33 43.90 -18.93
CA GLY A 415 -63.04 43.16 -19.96
C GLY A 415 -63.59 41.79 -19.54
N GLY A 416 -64.87 41.76 -19.15
CA GLY A 416 -65.61 40.56 -18.81
C GLY A 416 -65.91 39.63 -19.99
N GLY A 417 -66.41 38.44 -19.67
CA GLY A 417 -66.86 37.45 -20.66
C GLY A 417 -67.27 36.13 -20.03
N ASN A 418 -68.53 36.06 -19.64
CA ASN A 418 -69.27 34.87 -19.22
C ASN A 418 -69.29 33.80 -20.33
N ARG A 419 -69.12 32.49 -20.01
CA ARG A 419 -69.88 31.39 -20.65
C ARG A 419 -69.66 30.02 -20.01
N GLN A 420 -70.81 29.38 -19.76
CA GLN A 420 -71.07 28.01 -19.32
C GLN A 420 -70.81 26.94 -20.40
N GLY A 421 -70.81 25.68 -19.94
CA GLY A 421 -71.09 24.46 -20.71
C GLY A 421 -69.88 23.52 -20.73
N GLY A 422 -69.86 22.32 -20.13
CA GLY A 422 -70.89 21.29 -20.08
C GLY A 422 -70.56 20.23 -21.14
N GLY A 423 -70.23 18.99 -20.76
CA GLY A 423 -70.02 17.94 -21.77
C GLY A 423 -69.30 16.67 -21.32
N ASN A 424 -70.09 15.68 -20.94
CA ASN A 424 -69.79 14.29 -20.61
C ASN A 424 -69.43 13.43 -21.86
N ARG A 425 -68.67 12.33 -21.67
CA ARG A 425 -68.59 11.02 -22.41
C ARG A 425 -67.15 10.48 -22.38
N GLN A 426 -66.76 9.37 -21.74
CA GLN A 426 -67.28 7.99 -21.63
C GLN A 426 -67.06 7.12 -22.90
N GLY A 427 -66.39 5.97 -22.70
CA GLY A 427 -66.23 4.83 -23.63
C GLY A 427 -64.85 4.80 -24.30
N GLY A 428 -63.95 3.83 -24.07
CA GLY A 428 -64.13 2.42 -23.75
C GLY A 428 -63.98 1.58 -25.04
N GLY A 429 -63.08 0.60 -25.07
CA GLY A 429 -63.09 -0.39 -26.16
C GLY A 429 -61.78 -1.06 -26.53
N ASN A 430 -61.37 -1.99 -25.68
CA ASN A 430 -60.58 -3.20 -25.94
C ASN A 430 -60.85 -3.86 -27.31
N ARG A 431 -59.82 -4.42 -27.98
CA ARG A 431 -59.90 -5.77 -28.61
C ARG A 431 -58.57 -6.33 -29.11
N GLN A 432 -58.44 -7.63 -28.82
CA GLN A 432 -57.39 -8.60 -29.11
C GLN A 432 -57.46 -9.16 -30.55
N GLY A 433 -56.37 -9.86 -30.91
CA GLY A 433 -56.34 -11.03 -31.80
C GLY A 433 -55.77 -10.70 -33.19
N GLY A 434 -54.84 -11.44 -33.79
CA GLY A 434 -54.33 -12.80 -33.57
C GLY A 434 -54.12 -13.46 -34.95
N GLY A 435 -53.10 -14.33 -35.08
CA GLY A 435 -52.89 -15.21 -36.26
C GLY A 435 -51.78 -14.73 -37.22
N SER A 436 -50.63 -15.36 -37.50
CA SER A 436 -50.16 -16.76 -37.71
C SER A 436 -49.89 -17.08 -39.18
N ARG A 437 -48.73 -17.73 -39.42
CA ARG A 437 -48.28 -18.55 -40.59
C ARG A 437 -47.58 -17.81 -41.75
N GLN A 438 -46.64 -18.36 -42.53
CA GLN A 438 -45.71 -19.52 -42.51
C GLN A 438 -45.02 -19.54 -43.90
N GLY A 439 -43.77 -20.03 -44.00
CA GLY A 439 -43.10 -20.47 -45.25
C GLY A 439 -42.16 -19.42 -45.88
N GLY A 440 -40.96 -19.73 -46.39
CA GLY A 440 -40.27 -20.99 -46.61
C GLY A 440 -39.29 -20.82 -47.80
N ASP A 441 -38.02 -21.14 -47.57
CA ASP A 441 -37.08 -21.83 -48.47
C ASP A 441 -36.54 -21.23 -49.81
N ASN A 442 -35.21 -21.01 -49.82
CA ASN A 442 -34.18 -21.80 -50.56
C ASN A 442 -33.37 -21.16 -51.72
N ARG A 443 -32.11 -21.64 -51.78
CA ARG A 443 -31.05 -21.67 -52.83
C ARG A 443 -29.89 -20.66 -52.68
N GLN A 444 -28.63 -21.03 -52.36
CA GLN A 444 -27.62 -21.91 -53.05
C GLN A 444 -27.38 -21.50 -54.51
N SER A 445 -26.19 -21.50 -55.12
CA SER A 445 -24.79 -21.84 -54.77
C SER A 445 -23.90 -21.47 -55.99
N ASN A 446 -22.60 -21.80 -55.86
CA ASN A 446 -21.52 -21.91 -56.86
C ASN A 446 -20.62 -20.68 -57.06
N GLY A 447 -19.29 -20.81 -57.06
CA GLY A 447 -18.42 -21.99 -56.92
C GLY A 447 -17.21 -21.95 -57.86
N GLY A 448 -16.04 -22.37 -57.34
CA GLY A 448 -14.87 -22.87 -58.09
C GLY A 448 -13.92 -21.80 -58.66
N GLY A 449 -12.59 -21.96 -58.69
CA GLY A 449 -11.72 -23.08 -58.31
C GLY A 449 -10.46 -23.11 -59.20
N ASN A 450 -9.34 -23.54 -58.59
CA ASN A 450 -8.30 -24.45 -59.14
C ASN A 450 -6.95 -23.93 -59.71
N ASN A 451 -5.88 -24.48 -59.11
CA ASN A 451 -4.59 -25.03 -59.63
C ASN A 451 -3.63 -24.14 -60.48
N ASN A 452 -2.29 -24.20 -60.37
CA ASN A 452 -1.41 -25.39 -60.36
C ASN A 452 0.08 -25.00 -60.10
N ARG A 453 0.82 -25.86 -59.35
CA ARG A 453 2.19 -26.47 -59.58
C ARG A 453 3.34 -25.64 -60.24
N ARG A 454 4.66 -25.83 -60.03
CA ARG A 454 5.59 -26.94 -59.62
C ARG A 454 7.04 -26.34 -59.61
N SER A 455 8.00 -26.69 -58.75
CA SER A 455 9.10 -27.70 -58.89
C SER A 455 10.24 -27.23 -57.94
N GLY A 456 10.89 -28.02 -57.07
CA GLY A 456 11.82 -29.16 -57.27
C GLY A 456 13.24 -28.73 -56.83
N GLY A 457 14.12 -29.47 -56.13
CA GLY A 457 14.17 -30.81 -55.55
C GLY A 457 15.59 -31.11 -55.00
N GLY A 458 15.73 -32.21 -54.25
CA GLY A 458 16.93 -33.04 -53.89
C GLY A 458 18.19 -32.41 -53.26
N ASP A 459 19.09 -33.09 -52.56
CA ASP A 459 19.23 -34.49 -52.10
C ASP A 459 20.56 -34.65 -51.29
N GLY A 460 20.66 -35.69 -50.44
CA GLY A 460 21.90 -36.38 -49.99
C GLY A 460 22.68 -35.82 -48.77
N ASN A 461 22.74 -36.43 -47.58
CA ASN A 461 23.25 -37.74 -47.09
C ASN A 461 24.77 -37.78 -46.79
N HIS A 462 25.19 -37.90 -45.50
CA HIS A 462 26.13 -38.92 -44.98
C HIS A 462 26.51 -38.75 -43.47
N GLN A 463 26.13 -39.77 -42.68
CA GLN A 463 26.94 -40.67 -41.81
C GLN A 463 27.71 -40.21 -40.54
N ASN A 464 27.42 -40.97 -39.46
CA ASN A 464 28.27 -41.53 -38.39
C ASN A 464 29.01 -40.58 -37.42
N SER A 465 28.97 -40.74 -36.10
CA SER A 465 29.22 -41.98 -35.34
C SER A 465 29.02 -41.81 -33.80
N SER A 466 28.79 -42.95 -33.12
CA SER A 466 29.21 -43.30 -31.73
C SER A 466 28.39 -42.81 -30.50
N GLY A 467 27.74 -43.74 -29.80
CA GLY A 467 27.56 -43.71 -28.31
C GLY A 467 28.66 -44.52 -27.60
N PRO A 468 28.60 -44.88 -26.29
CA PRO A 468 27.61 -44.56 -25.23
C PRO A 468 28.18 -44.12 -23.83
N GLN A 469 27.33 -43.50 -22.97
CA GLN A 469 27.14 -43.49 -21.47
C GLN A 469 28.31 -43.70 -20.43
N PRO A 470 28.13 -43.53 -19.08
CA PRO A 470 27.52 -42.47 -18.25
C PRO A 470 28.32 -42.13 -16.94
N ALA A 471 27.71 -41.33 -16.03
CA ALA A 471 27.86 -41.27 -14.55
C ALA A 471 28.54 -40.03 -13.89
N ARG A 472 27.83 -39.33 -12.98
CA ARG A 472 27.89 -39.52 -11.51
C ARG A 472 27.06 -38.47 -10.73
N ASP A 473 26.36 -38.97 -9.72
CA ASP A 473 25.71 -38.25 -8.61
C ASP A 473 26.65 -37.34 -7.82
N ILE A 474 26.12 -36.22 -7.30
CA ILE A 474 26.52 -35.71 -5.98
C ILE A 474 25.27 -35.21 -5.23
N THR A 475 24.96 -35.94 -4.15
CA THR A 475 24.00 -35.66 -3.09
C THR A 475 24.64 -34.80 -1.99
N THR A 476 23.80 -33.97 -1.36
CA THR A 476 23.81 -33.53 0.06
C THR A 476 24.97 -32.73 0.65
N GLY A 477 24.62 -31.69 1.42
CA GLY A 477 25.53 -31.02 2.35
C GLY A 477 24.84 -29.95 3.22
N ILE A 478 24.00 -30.39 4.17
CA ILE A 478 23.66 -29.61 5.37
C ILE A 478 24.87 -29.70 6.31
N VAL A 479 25.38 -28.57 6.81
CA VAL A 479 26.12 -28.58 8.09
C VAL A 479 25.98 -27.26 8.86
N ARG A 480 25.60 -27.42 10.13
CA ARG A 480 25.83 -26.50 11.25
C ARG A 480 27.27 -26.69 11.77
N ALA A 481 27.86 -25.63 12.32
CA ALA A 481 28.80 -25.68 13.46
C ALA A 481 28.90 -24.23 13.99
N ALA A 482 28.62 -23.89 15.25
CA ALA A 482 29.17 -24.35 16.54
C ALA A 482 30.55 -23.76 16.85
N ASP A 483 30.66 -23.35 18.11
CA ASP A 483 31.66 -22.49 18.75
C ASP A 483 33.12 -22.91 18.58
N VAL A 484 34.00 -21.91 18.57
CA VAL A 484 35.45 -22.09 18.77
C VAL A 484 35.90 -21.23 19.95
N ARG A 485 36.58 -21.90 20.86
CA ARG A 485 37.23 -21.43 22.10
C ARG A 485 38.44 -20.55 21.77
N GLU A 486 38.66 -19.51 22.57
CA GLU A 486 39.92 -18.77 22.64
C GLU A 486 40.88 -19.41 23.65
N SER A 487 42.15 -19.51 23.25
CA SER A 487 43.29 -19.71 24.13
C SER A 487 44.52 -19.02 23.56
N GLY A 488 45.11 -18.12 24.36
CA GLY A 488 46.56 -18.11 24.61
C GLY A 488 47.49 -17.26 23.74
N SER A 489 47.80 -16.07 24.26
CA SER A 489 49.15 -15.58 24.63
C SER A 489 50.24 -15.25 23.60
N GLY A 490 50.83 -14.06 23.82
CA GLY A 490 52.22 -13.65 23.51
C GLY A 490 52.30 -12.50 22.49
N SER A 491 53.11 -11.43 22.58
CA SER A 491 54.00 -10.82 23.60
C SER A 491 54.84 -9.75 22.86
N GLY A 492 55.18 -8.62 23.51
CA GLY A 492 56.20 -7.64 23.06
C GLY A 492 55.66 -6.47 22.22
N GLU A 493 55.98 -5.18 22.41
CA GLU A 493 57.08 -4.50 23.10
C GLU A 493 56.70 -3.06 23.51
N SER A 494 57.53 -2.51 24.40
CA SER A 494 57.50 -1.24 25.12
C SER A 494 57.80 0.01 24.27
N ARG A 495 57.27 1.19 24.67
CA ARG A 495 58.00 2.48 24.71
C ARG A 495 57.27 3.55 25.56
N TYR A 496 58.09 4.47 26.06
CA TYR A 496 58.00 5.33 27.25
C TYR A 496 57.42 6.74 27.00
N SER A 497 57.27 7.50 28.11
CA SER A 497 56.99 8.95 28.32
C SER A 497 55.52 9.33 28.57
N ASP A 498 55.06 9.77 29.76
CA ASP A 498 55.47 10.76 30.78
C ASP A 498 54.76 12.12 30.60
N SER A 499 53.90 12.49 31.57
CA SER A 499 53.76 13.84 32.17
C SER A 499 52.45 14.02 32.97
N SER A 500 52.63 13.99 34.28
CA SER A 500 52.14 14.95 35.31
C SER A 500 50.80 15.70 35.18
N ALA A 501 50.00 15.53 36.24
CA ALA A 501 48.92 16.40 36.71
C ALA A 501 49.40 17.79 37.20
N PRO A 502 48.46 18.70 37.55
CA PRO A 502 48.54 19.29 38.89
C PRO A 502 47.21 19.44 39.66
N ARG A 503 47.39 19.76 40.94
CA ARG A 503 46.51 19.68 42.12
C ARG A 503 45.50 20.84 42.31
N ASN A 504 44.40 20.51 43.01
CA ASN A 504 43.63 21.21 44.06
C ASN A 504 43.75 22.73 44.27
N TYR A 505 42.61 23.41 44.49
CA TYR A 505 42.34 24.21 45.70
C TYR A 505 40.83 24.40 45.96
N ALA A 506 40.47 24.39 47.24
CA ALA A 506 39.13 24.47 47.81
C ALA A 506 38.57 25.90 47.94
N ARG A 507 37.25 26.05 48.04
CA ARG A 507 36.61 26.85 49.12
C ARG A 507 35.10 26.67 49.21
N SER A 508 34.66 26.52 50.46
CA SER A 508 33.28 26.48 50.94
C SER A 508 32.68 27.88 51.06
N SER A 509 31.35 28.01 50.91
CA SER A 509 30.55 28.90 51.76
C SER A 509 29.06 28.54 51.71
N ARG A 510 28.43 28.74 52.87
CA ARG A 510 27.07 28.36 53.29
C ARG A 510 25.99 29.31 52.73
N ARG A 511 24.74 28.83 52.61
CA ARG A 511 23.48 29.39 53.21
C ARG A 511 22.27 28.64 52.61
N ARG A 512 21.54 27.84 53.40
CA ARG A 512 20.25 28.13 54.06
C ARG A 512 19.06 28.39 53.12
N ASN A 513 18.13 27.42 53.12
CA ASN A 513 16.68 27.54 52.91
C ASN A 513 16.06 28.64 53.82
N PRO A 514 14.79 29.13 53.69
CA PRO A 514 13.61 28.38 53.22
C PRO A 514 12.47 29.19 52.51
N SER A 515 11.39 28.47 52.15
CA SER A 515 9.96 28.87 52.04
C SER A 515 9.53 30.09 51.21
N ARG A 516 8.83 29.85 50.09
CA ARG A 516 7.37 30.06 49.94
C ARG A 516 6.88 29.48 48.62
#